data_AF-A0A383E4C7-F1
#
_entry.id   AF-A0A383E4C7-F1
#
_cell.length_a   1.000
_cell.length_b   1.000
_cell.length_c   1.000
_cell.angle_alpha   90.00
_cell.angle_beta   90.00
_cell.angle_gamma   90.00
#
_symmetry.space_group_name_H-M   'P 1'
#
loop_
_entity.id
_entity.type
_entity.pdbx_description
1 polymer ?
#
loop_
_entity_poly.entity_id
_entity_poly.type
_entity_poly.pdbx_seq_one_letter_code
_entity_poly.pdbx_strand_id
1 'polypeptide(L)'
;VFISEPVHNLVHREVLEPDGVTFTSHRAKGEEKSEFLASSDNWFRPTMTKTGPDGALYVADMYRLVIEHPKWIPPGMQSRVNLREGSNRGRIWRVLPKGSKLRKTPRLDRMSTKTLVAALDSPNGWQRDTIQRLLLARGGEDASADLRKLAQTSKSPKVRLQALCILEGLDSLDSKVLKQALEDPHFSVREQAVRLCEENHADLIVSRIEDESIRVRRQVAFSLGEWQNTEAG
;
A
#
# COMPACT_ATOMS: atom_id res chain seq x y z
N VAL A 1 1.66 10.15 -0.84
CA VAL A 1 1.37 9.78 0.56
C VAL A 1 0.55 10.89 1.20
N PHE A 2 -0.44 10.53 2.00
CA PHE A 2 -1.18 11.49 2.82
C PHE A 2 -0.70 11.36 4.26
N ILE A 3 -0.40 12.49 4.89
CA ILE A 3 0.20 12.57 6.22
C ILE A 3 -0.76 13.36 7.09
N SER A 4 -1.18 12.76 8.20
CA SER A 4 -2.06 13.43 9.16
C SER A 4 -1.22 14.28 10.10
N GLU A 5 -1.49 15.58 10.14
CA GLU A 5 -0.78 16.56 10.96
C GLU A 5 -1.75 17.17 11.99
N PRO A 6 -2.08 16.43 13.06
CA PRO A 6 -3.15 16.84 13.96
C PRO A 6 -2.82 18.11 14.74
N VAL A 7 -1.55 18.37 15.06
CA VAL A 7 -1.12 19.58 15.75
C VAL A 7 -1.41 20.83 14.92
N HIS A 8 -1.18 20.74 13.61
CA HIS A 8 -1.38 21.82 12.64
C HIS A 8 -2.77 21.82 11.98
N ASN A 9 -3.68 20.95 12.43
CA ASN A 9 -5.06 20.87 11.93
C ASN A 9 -5.14 20.64 10.40
N LEU A 10 -4.25 19.81 9.84
CA LEU A 10 -4.14 19.61 8.40
C LEU A 10 -3.84 18.15 8.03
N VAL A 11 -4.09 17.83 6.76
CA VAL A 11 -3.58 16.64 6.08
C VAL A 11 -2.67 17.12 4.96
N HIS A 12 -1.40 16.73 5.07
CA HIS A 12 -0.37 17.04 4.09
C HIS A 12 -0.30 15.95 3.01
N ARG A 13 0.15 16.30 1.80
CA ARG A 13 0.30 15.35 0.68
C ARG A 13 1.63 15.54 -0.03
N GLU A 14 2.39 14.45 -0.02
CA GLU A 14 3.66 14.31 -0.72
C GLU A 14 3.52 13.32 -1.89
N VAL A 15 4.14 13.61 -3.04
CA VAL A 15 4.32 12.67 -4.14
C VAL A 15 5.69 12.03 -3.96
N LEU A 16 5.72 10.71 -3.82
CA LEU A 16 6.98 9.95 -3.68
C LEU A 16 7.52 9.58 -5.05
N GLU A 17 8.82 9.74 -5.22
CA GLU A 17 9.56 9.33 -6.41
C GLU A 17 10.79 8.50 -6.01
N PRO A 18 11.09 7.40 -6.72
CA PRO A 18 12.32 6.65 -6.48
C PRO A 18 13.56 7.53 -6.69
N ASP A 19 14.50 7.47 -5.75
CA ASP A 19 15.83 8.07 -5.85
C ASP A 19 16.88 7.01 -5.49
N GLY A 20 17.39 6.36 -6.54
CA GLY A 20 18.23 5.17 -6.41
C GLY A 20 17.54 4.05 -5.63
N VAL A 21 18.11 3.68 -4.48
CA VAL A 21 17.55 2.68 -3.54
C VAL A 21 16.61 3.28 -2.49
N THR A 22 16.51 4.61 -2.45
CA THR A 22 15.68 5.38 -1.52
C THR A 22 14.52 6.05 -2.25
N PHE A 23 13.85 6.99 -1.58
CA PHE A 23 12.81 7.83 -2.16
C PHE A 23 13.06 9.28 -1.80
N THR A 24 12.77 10.15 -2.75
CA THR A 24 12.56 11.58 -2.49
C THR A 24 11.06 11.88 -2.53
N SER A 25 10.67 13.05 -2.04
CA SER A 25 9.29 13.50 -2.11
C SER A 25 9.18 14.98 -2.44
N HIS A 26 8.07 15.35 -3.05
CA HIS A 26 7.71 16.74 -3.27
C HIS A 26 6.19 16.95 -3.14
N ARG A 27 5.78 18.17 -2.80
CA ARG A 27 4.38 18.58 -2.77
C ARG A 27 3.70 18.31 -4.11
N ALA A 28 2.48 17.80 -4.07
CA ALA A 28 1.76 17.52 -5.30
C ALA A 28 1.47 18.79 -6.10
N LYS A 29 1.38 18.65 -7.44
CA LYS A 29 1.08 19.75 -8.35
C LYS A 29 -0.21 20.48 -7.95
N GLY A 30 -0.14 21.81 -7.81
CA GLY A 30 -1.23 22.67 -7.37
C GLY A 30 -1.34 22.85 -5.84
N GLU A 31 -0.49 22.19 -5.06
CA GLU A 31 -0.39 22.28 -3.60
C GLU A 31 0.94 22.91 -3.15
N GLU A 32 1.68 23.57 -4.04
CA GLU A 32 3.01 24.11 -3.74
C GLU A 32 2.97 25.22 -2.68
N LYS A 33 1.82 25.86 -2.51
CA LYS A 33 1.58 26.95 -1.53
C LYS A 33 0.36 26.70 -0.64
N SER A 34 -0.15 25.48 -0.60
CA SER A 34 -1.33 25.11 0.17
C SER A 34 -1.22 23.68 0.69
N GLU A 35 -2.05 23.34 1.67
CA GLU A 35 -2.19 21.96 2.13
C GLU A 35 -3.30 21.25 1.40
N PHE A 36 -3.18 19.92 1.27
CA PHE A 36 -4.22 19.10 0.65
C PHE A 36 -5.58 19.27 1.35
N LEU A 37 -5.57 19.31 2.69
CA LEU A 37 -6.73 19.67 3.50
C LEU A 37 -6.24 20.41 4.74
N ALA A 38 -6.75 21.62 4.99
CA ALA A 38 -6.51 22.35 6.23
C ALA A 38 -7.84 22.87 6.78
N SER A 39 -7.97 22.91 8.12
CA SER A 39 -9.15 23.41 8.80
C SER A 39 -8.82 24.65 9.64
N SER A 40 -9.73 25.63 9.64
CA SER A 40 -9.69 26.75 10.59
C SER A 40 -10.27 26.38 11.96
N ASP A 41 -10.96 25.24 12.08
CA ASP A 41 -11.40 24.69 13.37
C ASP A 41 -10.18 24.08 14.08
N ASN A 42 -9.75 24.73 15.16
CA ASN A 42 -8.58 24.32 15.94
C ASN A 42 -8.78 22.99 16.68
N TRP A 43 -9.98 22.40 16.66
CA TRP A 43 -10.25 21.07 17.24
C TRP A 43 -10.19 19.96 16.20
N PHE A 44 -10.04 20.29 14.91
CA PHE A 44 -9.84 19.30 13.86
C PHE A 44 -8.47 18.63 14.02
N ARG A 45 -8.45 17.35 14.43
CA ARG A 45 -7.23 16.59 14.71
C ARG A 45 -7.24 15.31 13.87
N PRO A 46 -6.86 15.37 12.58
CA PRO A 46 -6.78 14.18 11.74
C PRO A 46 -5.72 13.23 12.27
N THR A 47 -6.06 11.95 12.41
CA THR A 47 -5.17 10.93 12.99
C THR A 47 -4.86 9.78 12.04
N MET A 48 -5.70 9.57 11.03
CA MET A 48 -5.52 8.48 10.08
C MET A 48 -6.16 8.84 8.75
N THR A 49 -5.49 8.47 7.66
CA THR A 49 -6.02 8.56 6.30
C THR A 49 -5.98 7.21 5.61
N LYS A 50 -7.07 6.83 4.93
CA LYS A 50 -7.14 5.61 4.11
C LYS A 50 -7.96 5.84 2.85
N THR A 51 -7.54 5.23 1.75
CA THR A 51 -8.40 5.14 0.55
C THR A 51 -9.54 4.17 0.84
N GLY A 52 -10.77 4.59 0.56
CA GLY A 52 -11.97 3.78 0.75
C GLY A 52 -12.32 2.89 -0.46
N PRO A 53 -13.31 2.00 -0.30
CA PRO A 53 -13.77 1.11 -1.37
C PRO A 53 -14.35 1.84 -2.59
N ASP A 54 -14.90 3.03 -2.36
CA ASP A 54 -15.50 3.93 -3.36
C ASP A 54 -14.47 4.87 -4.01
N GLY A 55 -13.19 4.78 -3.62
CA GLY A 55 -12.08 5.56 -4.15
C GLY A 55 -11.91 6.94 -3.52
N ALA A 56 -12.74 7.32 -2.54
CA ALA A 56 -12.55 8.55 -1.77
C ALA A 56 -11.41 8.38 -0.74
N LEU A 57 -10.85 9.50 -0.29
CA LEU A 57 -9.94 9.52 0.86
C LEU A 57 -10.76 9.67 2.14
N TYR A 58 -10.64 8.71 3.06
CA TYR A 58 -11.27 8.76 4.37
C TYR A 58 -10.28 9.30 5.38
N VAL A 59 -10.71 10.26 6.21
CA VAL A 59 -9.90 10.85 7.28
C VAL A 59 -10.62 10.62 8.61
N ALA A 60 -9.99 9.88 9.52
CA ALA A 60 -10.44 9.82 10.91
C ALA A 60 -9.92 11.04 11.65
N ASP A 61 -10.82 11.79 12.26
CA ASP A 61 -10.55 12.99 13.04
C ASP A 61 -11.00 12.72 14.47
N MET A 62 -10.05 12.74 15.42
CA MET A 62 -10.37 12.46 16.82
C MET A 62 -11.18 13.59 17.49
N TYR A 63 -11.20 14.79 16.88
CA TYR A 63 -11.84 16.02 17.31
C TYR A 63 -11.59 16.40 18.79
N ARG A 64 -10.52 17.15 19.06
CA ARG A 64 -10.06 17.46 20.42
C ARG A 64 -9.58 18.89 20.59
N LEU A 65 -9.95 19.51 21.70
CA LEU A 65 -9.34 20.76 22.17
C LEU A 65 -7.85 20.55 22.48
N VAL A 66 -7.55 19.57 23.33
CA VAL A 66 -6.19 19.21 23.75
C VAL A 66 -5.82 17.85 23.18
N ILE A 67 -4.71 17.81 22.44
CA ILE A 67 -4.16 16.56 21.87
C ILE A 67 -3.14 15.89 22.78
N GLU A 68 -2.41 16.69 23.56
CA GLU A 68 -1.31 16.20 24.39
C GLU A 68 -1.83 15.34 25.55
N HIS A 69 -1.06 14.31 25.90
CA HIS A 69 -1.40 13.47 27.03
C HIS A 69 -1.24 14.26 28.35
N PRO A 70 -2.16 14.15 29.32
CA PRO A 70 -2.12 14.94 30.56
C PRO A 70 -0.77 14.94 31.29
N LYS A 71 -0.07 13.80 31.29
CA LYS A 71 1.27 13.63 31.89
C LYS A 71 2.29 14.70 31.44
N TRP A 72 2.17 15.22 30.23
CA TRP A 72 3.10 16.19 29.64
C TRP A 72 2.62 17.63 29.76
N ILE A 73 1.47 17.86 30.41
CA ILE A 73 0.89 19.18 30.63
C ILE A 73 1.19 19.59 32.07
N PRO A 74 1.79 20.77 32.33
CA PRO A 74 2.03 21.24 33.69
C PRO A 74 0.74 21.27 34.53
N PRO A 75 0.76 20.88 35.81
CA PRO A 75 -0.45 20.79 36.64
C PRO A 75 -1.28 22.07 36.68
N GLY A 76 -0.63 23.24 36.72
CA GLY A 76 -1.30 24.54 36.70
C GLY A 76 -2.04 24.86 35.39
N MET A 77 -1.70 24.19 34.28
CA MET A 77 -2.49 24.27 33.04
C MET A 77 -3.60 23.23 33.01
N GLN A 78 -3.38 22.02 33.54
CA GLN A 78 -4.40 20.97 33.57
C GLN A 78 -5.67 21.42 34.31
N SER A 79 -5.53 22.23 35.37
CA SER A 79 -6.67 22.75 36.13
C SER A 79 -7.47 23.84 35.40
N ARG A 80 -6.99 24.37 34.27
CA ARG A 80 -7.61 25.47 33.54
C ARG A 80 -8.41 25.01 32.32
N VAL A 81 -8.26 23.76 31.89
CA VAL A 81 -8.89 23.23 30.68
C VAL A 81 -9.37 21.80 30.89
N ASN A 82 -10.52 21.45 30.29
CA ASN A 82 -10.93 20.06 30.22
C ASN A 82 -10.10 19.32 29.16
N LEU A 83 -9.15 18.50 29.61
CA LEU A 83 -8.24 17.75 28.74
C LEU A 83 -8.95 16.71 27.86
N ARG A 84 -10.20 16.35 28.19
CA ARG A 84 -11.00 15.38 27.43
C ARG A 84 -12.09 16.06 26.58
N GLU A 85 -12.09 17.38 26.49
CA GLU A 85 -13.09 18.10 25.70
C GLU A 85 -13.08 17.62 24.24
N GLY A 86 -14.27 17.29 23.72
CA GLY A 86 -14.44 16.71 22.39
C GLY A 86 -14.37 15.18 22.27
N SER A 87 -14.15 14.40 23.36
CA SER A 87 -13.98 12.93 23.27
C SER A 87 -15.04 12.14 22.53
N ASN A 88 -16.26 12.64 22.58
CA ASN A 88 -17.44 12.02 22.02
C ASN A 88 -17.82 12.62 20.66
N ARG A 89 -16.95 13.44 20.06
CA ARG A 89 -17.24 14.21 18.84
C ARG A 89 -16.35 13.83 17.66
N GLY A 90 -15.68 12.68 17.73
CA GLY A 90 -14.86 12.16 16.64
C GLY A 90 -15.64 12.06 15.32
N ARG A 91 -14.94 12.26 14.21
CA ARG A 91 -15.54 12.38 12.87
C ARG A 91 -14.81 11.45 11.89
N ILE A 92 -15.55 10.96 10.90
CA ILE A 92 -14.98 10.31 9.72
C ILE A 92 -15.34 11.18 8.52
N TRP A 93 -14.35 11.84 7.96
CA TRP A 93 -14.50 12.62 6.74
C TRP A 93 -14.33 11.72 5.52
N ARG A 94 -15.15 11.95 4.50
CA ARG A 94 -15.01 11.33 3.17
C ARG A 94 -14.71 12.43 2.15
N VAL A 95 -13.45 12.52 1.75
CA VAL A 95 -12.89 13.58 0.90
C VAL A 95 -12.83 13.10 -0.55
N LEU A 96 -13.40 13.90 -1.46
CA LEU A 96 -13.42 13.66 -2.90
C LEU A 96 -13.44 15.00 -3.66
N PRO A 97 -12.99 15.04 -4.92
CA PRO A 97 -13.06 16.27 -5.71
C PRO A 97 -14.50 16.72 -5.92
N LYS A 98 -14.72 18.05 -5.85
CA LYS A 98 -16.04 18.65 -6.07
C LYS A 98 -16.59 18.23 -7.44
N GLY A 99 -17.87 17.83 -7.47
CA GLY A 99 -18.54 17.38 -8.70
C GLY A 99 -18.20 15.94 -9.14
N SER A 100 -17.27 15.26 -8.47
CA SER A 100 -16.99 13.85 -8.76
C SER A 100 -18.06 12.93 -8.19
N LYS A 101 -18.36 11.84 -8.92
CA LYS A 101 -19.22 10.76 -8.42
C LYS A 101 -18.37 9.70 -7.73
N LEU A 102 -18.87 9.19 -6.61
CA LEU A 102 -18.26 8.05 -5.93
C LEU A 102 -18.33 6.80 -6.82
N ARG A 103 -17.30 5.96 -6.75
CA ARG A 103 -17.35 4.64 -7.38
C ARG A 103 -18.30 3.75 -6.59
N LYS A 104 -18.95 2.81 -7.28
CA LYS A 104 -19.75 1.79 -6.60
C LYS A 104 -18.82 0.94 -5.72
N THR A 105 -19.23 0.71 -4.48
CA THR A 105 -18.55 -0.21 -3.57
C THR A 105 -18.98 -1.64 -3.90
N PRO A 106 -18.08 -2.50 -4.41
CA PRO A 106 -18.44 -3.87 -4.75
C PRO A 106 -18.63 -4.71 -3.48
N ARG A 107 -19.60 -5.63 -3.50
CA ARG A 107 -19.77 -6.69 -2.48
C ARG A 107 -18.80 -7.83 -2.75
N LEU A 108 -17.50 -7.57 -2.53
CA LEU A 108 -16.42 -8.53 -2.75
C LEU A 108 -16.63 -9.82 -1.95
N ASP A 109 -17.20 -9.71 -0.75
CA ASP A 109 -17.55 -10.83 0.12
C ASP A 109 -18.52 -11.83 -0.53
N ARG A 110 -19.37 -11.37 -1.45
CA ARG A 110 -20.37 -12.19 -2.14
C ARG A 110 -19.93 -12.67 -3.53
N MET A 111 -18.74 -12.27 -3.99
CA MET A 111 -18.22 -12.68 -5.29
C MET A 111 -17.67 -14.11 -5.24
N SER A 112 -17.81 -14.85 -6.34
CA SER A 112 -17.11 -16.13 -6.53
C SER A 112 -15.59 -15.91 -6.61
N THR A 113 -14.80 -16.97 -6.40
CA THR A 113 -13.33 -16.91 -6.53
C THR A 113 -12.91 -16.40 -7.91
N LYS A 114 -13.50 -16.94 -8.99
CA LYS A 114 -13.24 -16.49 -10.37
C LYS A 114 -13.55 -15.01 -10.57
N THR A 115 -14.67 -14.53 -10.03
CA THR A 115 -15.04 -13.12 -10.11
C THR A 115 -14.09 -12.23 -9.31
N LEU A 116 -13.60 -12.69 -8.16
CA LEU A 116 -12.60 -11.99 -7.36
C LEU A 116 -11.27 -11.84 -8.12
N VAL A 117 -10.80 -12.91 -8.75
CA VAL A 117 -9.57 -12.86 -9.57
C VAL A 117 -9.72 -11.83 -10.69
N ALA A 118 -10.84 -11.83 -11.42
CA ALA A 118 -11.11 -10.83 -12.44
C ALA A 118 -11.16 -9.39 -11.87
N ALA A 119 -11.69 -9.22 -10.66
CA ALA A 119 -11.76 -7.92 -9.98
C ALA A 119 -10.41 -7.41 -9.47
N LEU A 120 -9.37 -8.24 -9.46
CA LEU A 120 -8.02 -7.84 -9.04
C LEU A 120 -7.44 -6.77 -9.97
N ASP A 121 -7.89 -6.68 -11.23
CA ASP A 121 -7.53 -5.62 -12.18
C ASP A 121 -8.25 -4.29 -11.90
N SER A 122 -8.39 -3.94 -10.62
CA SER A 122 -8.98 -2.69 -10.16
C SER A 122 -7.92 -1.60 -9.99
N PRO A 123 -8.19 -0.34 -10.39
CA PRO A 123 -7.31 0.78 -10.08
C PRO A 123 -7.32 1.14 -8.58
N ASN A 124 -8.29 0.64 -7.79
CA ASN A 124 -8.36 0.91 -6.36
C ASN A 124 -7.53 -0.10 -5.55
N GLY A 125 -6.45 0.37 -4.91
CA GLY A 125 -5.59 -0.47 -4.07
C GLY A 125 -6.34 -1.15 -2.93
N TRP A 126 -7.28 -0.46 -2.27
CA TRP A 126 -8.10 -1.05 -1.20
C TRP A 126 -8.86 -2.29 -1.70
N GLN A 127 -9.39 -2.23 -2.93
CA GLN A 127 -10.12 -3.36 -3.50
C GLN A 127 -9.19 -4.52 -3.77
N ARG A 128 -8.02 -4.28 -4.36
CA ARG A 128 -7.06 -5.35 -4.66
C ARG A 128 -6.54 -6.02 -3.38
N ASP A 129 -6.19 -5.23 -2.35
CA ASP A 129 -5.73 -5.75 -1.06
C ASP A 129 -6.82 -6.59 -0.37
N THR A 130 -8.07 -6.13 -0.45
CA THR A 130 -9.22 -6.88 0.06
C THR A 130 -9.44 -8.18 -0.71
N ILE A 131 -9.29 -8.15 -2.04
CA ILE A 131 -9.41 -9.34 -2.90
C ILE A 131 -8.31 -10.35 -2.57
N GLN A 132 -7.05 -9.92 -2.46
CA GLN A 132 -5.93 -10.79 -2.06
C GLN A 132 -6.23 -11.47 -0.72
N ARG A 133 -6.61 -10.69 0.31
CA ARG A 133 -6.99 -11.26 1.62
C ARG A 133 -8.12 -12.28 1.51
N LEU A 134 -9.15 -12.00 0.72
CA LEU A 134 -10.29 -12.90 0.54
C LEU A 134 -9.91 -14.18 -0.22
N LEU A 135 -9.05 -14.09 -1.24
CA LEU A 135 -8.57 -15.26 -1.99
C LEU A 135 -7.74 -16.18 -1.09
N LEU A 136 -6.80 -15.62 -0.33
CA LEU A 136 -5.98 -16.37 0.63
C LEU A 136 -6.85 -17.03 1.71
N ALA A 137 -7.79 -16.28 2.30
CA ALA A 137 -8.70 -16.81 3.32
C ALA A 137 -9.63 -17.93 2.83
N ARG A 138 -9.85 -18.03 1.50
CA ARG A 138 -10.67 -19.07 0.87
C ARG A 138 -9.85 -20.26 0.37
N GLY A 139 -8.53 -20.25 0.54
CA GLY A 139 -7.65 -21.29 -0.02
C GLY A 139 -7.54 -21.26 -1.55
N GLY A 140 -8.09 -20.24 -2.21
CA GLY A 140 -7.89 -20.02 -3.64
C GLY A 140 -8.35 -21.14 -4.58
N GLU A 141 -9.29 -21.99 -4.18
CA GLU A 141 -9.83 -23.07 -5.03
C GLU A 141 -10.17 -22.55 -6.44
N ASP A 142 -9.61 -23.21 -7.46
CA ASP A 142 -9.75 -22.87 -8.89
C ASP A 142 -9.26 -21.46 -9.32
N ALA A 143 -8.50 -20.74 -8.49
CA ALA A 143 -7.98 -19.41 -8.82
C ALA A 143 -6.65 -19.45 -9.61
N SER A 144 -5.84 -20.49 -9.42
CA SER A 144 -4.42 -20.46 -9.79
C SER A 144 -4.19 -20.27 -11.29
N ALA A 145 -5.01 -20.88 -12.16
CA ALA A 145 -4.87 -20.70 -13.62
C ALA A 145 -5.11 -19.24 -14.05
N ASP A 146 -6.17 -18.61 -13.54
CA ASP A 146 -6.51 -17.22 -13.85
C ASP A 146 -5.50 -16.24 -13.21
N LEU A 147 -4.99 -16.55 -12.01
CA LEU A 147 -3.94 -15.76 -11.35
C LEU A 147 -2.61 -15.82 -12.11
N ARG A 148 -2.19 -16.99 -12.59
CA ARG A 148 -0.99 -17.13 -13.43
C ARG A 148 -1.11 -16.31 -14.71
N LYS A 149 -2.27 -16.33 -15.34
CA LYS A 149 -2.55 -15.49 -16.50
C LYS A 149 -2.43 -14.01 -16.14
N LEU A 150 -3.03 -13.55 -15.04
CA LEU A 150 -2.93 -12.16 -14.60
C LEU A 150 -1.51 -11.73 -14.29
N ALA A 151 -0.72 -12.59 -13.63
CA ALA A 151 0.69 -12.35 -13.33
C ALA A 151 1.53 -12.08 -14.59
N GLN A 152 1.13 -12.62 -15.74
CA GLN A 152 1.85 -12.50 -17.01
C GLN A 152 1.29 -11.40 -17.92
N THR A 153 -0.04 -11.24 -17.97
CA THR A 153 -0.69 -10.46 -19.03
C THR A 153 -1.34 -9.16 -18.57
N SER A 154 -1.50 -8.92 -17.26
CA SER A 154 -2.12 -7.65 -16.82
C SER A 154 -1.28 -6.47 -17.27
N LYS A 155 -1.94 -5.39 -17.73
CA LYS A 155 -1.28 -4.14 -18.09
C LYS A 155 -0.72 -3.41 -16.86
N SER A 156 -1.27 -3.68 -15.67
CA SER A 156 -0.88 -3.02 -14.44
C SER A 156 0.22 -3.82 -13.73
N PRO A 157 1.44 -3.28 -13.57
CA PRO A 157 2.51 -3.98 -12.85
C PRO A 157 2.14 -4.30 -11.41
N LYS A 158 1.30 -3.46 -10.78
CA LYS A 158 0.79 -3.69 -9.42
C LYS A 158 -0.09 -4.95 -9.35
N VAL A 159 -0.88 -5.22 -10.39
CA VAL A 159 -1.75 -6.40 -10.46
C VAL A 159 -0.91 -7.64 -10.74
N ARG A 160 0.08 -7.55 -11.63
CA ARG A 160 1.02 -8.65 -11.88
C ARG A 160 1.76 -9.06 -10.60
N LEU A 161 2.36 -8.08 -9.91
CA LEU A 161 3.02 -8.28 -8.62
C LEU A 161 2.09 -8.93 -7.59
N GLN A 162 0.88 -8.38 -7.42
CA GLN A 162 -0.07 -8.89 -6.44
C GLN A 162 -0.55 -10.31 -6.77
N ALA A 163 -0.71 -10.64 -8.05
CA ALA A 163 -1.01 -12.00 -8.48
C ALA A 163 0.11 -12.99 -8.14
N LEU A 164 1.39 -12.59 -8.25
CA LEU A 164 2.53 -13.40 -7.80
C LEU A 164 2.47 -13.68 -6.29
N CYS A 165 2.23 -12.65 -5.48
CA CYS A 165 2.08 -12.82 -4.02
C CYS A 165 0.87 -13.67 -3.63
N ILE A 166 -0.23 -13.59 -4.39
CA ILE A 166 -1.39 -14.48 -4.14
C ILE A 166 -1.02 -15.93 -4.50
N LEU A 167 -0.34 -16.15 -5.63
CA LEU A 167 0.09 -17.50 -6.03
C LEU A 167 1.04 -18.12 -5.01
N GLU A 168 1.98 -17.35 -4.47
CA GLU A 168 2.88 -17.80 -3.40
C GLU A 168 2.11 -18.13 -2.12
N GLY A 169 1.27 -17.23 -1.62
CA GLY A 169 0.47 -17.51 -0.42
C GLY A 169 -0.60 -18.61 -0.58
N LEU A 170 -0.79 -19.16 -1.79
CA LEU A 170 -1.64 -20.31 -2.10
C LEU A 170 -0.82 -21.57 -2.44
N ASP A 171 0.49 -21.56 -2.22
CA ASP A 171 1.42 -22.64 -2.60
C ASP A 171 1.26 -23.10 -4.07
N SER A 172 0.90 -22.15 -4.94
CA SER A 172 0.53 -22.36 -6.33
C SER A 172 1.46 -21.67 -7.32
N LEU A 173 2.50 -20.99 -6.82
CA LEU A 173 3.51 -20.34 -7.64
C LEU A 173 4.43 -21.41 -8.26
N ASP A 174 4.54 -21.40 -9.59
CA ASP A 174 5.43 -22.29 -10.31
C ASP A 174 6.64 -21.55 -10.90
N SER A 175 7.72 -22.29 -11.15
CA SER A 175 8.98 -21.73 -11.64
C SER A 175 8.86 -21.11 -13.04
N LYS A 176 7.86 -21.49 -13.85
CA LYS A 176 7.64 -20.89 -15.18
C LYS A 176 7.13 -19.46 -15.05
N VAL A 177 6.14 -19.25 -14.19
CA VAL A 177 5.59 -17.92 -13.88
C VAL A 177 6.68 -17.04 -13.26
N LEU A 178 7.49 -17.60 -12.35
CA LEU A 178 8.57 -16.90 -11.69
C LEU A 178 9.66 -16.43 -12.67
N LYS A 179 10.11 -17.32 -13.57
CA LYS A 179 11.07 -16.97 -14.64
C LYS A 179 10.58 -15.83 -15.52
N GLN A 180 9.29 -15.82 -15.85
CA GLN A 180 8.71 -14.71 -16.62
C GLN A 180 8.64 -13.42 -15.82
N ALA A 181 8.33 -13.48 -14.52
CA ALA A 181 8.29 -12.31 -13.66
C ALA A 181 9.67 -11.65 -13.46
N LEU A 182 10.76 -12.42 -13.52
CA LEU A 182 12.14 -11.91 -13.51
C LEU A 182 12.51 -11.16 -14.80
N GLU A 183 11.77 -11.35 -15.88
CA GLU A 183 11.93 -10.63 -17.14
C GLU A 183 10.86 -9.55 -17.34
N ASP A 184 10.11 -9.22 -16.28
CA ASP A 184 9.03 -8.23 -16.37
C ASP A 184 9.58 -6.84 -16.73
N PRO A 185 8.92 -6.08 -17.62
CA PRO A 185 9.38 -4.74 -17.99
C PRO A 185 9.41 -3.75 -16.82
N HIS A 186 8.64 -4.00 -15.75
CA HIS A 186 8.59 -3.13 -14.59
C HIS A 186 9.47 -3.66 -13.45
N PHE A 187 10.50 -2.89 -13.09
CA PHE A 187 11.49 -3.28 -12.08
C PHE A 187 10.89 -3.76 -10.75
N SER A 188 9.77 -3.20 -10.27
CA SER A 188 9.17 -3.66 -9.01
C SER A 188 8.61 -5.09 -9.08
N VAL A 189 8.19 -5.55 -10.26
CA VAL A 189 7.75 -6.95 -10.43
C VAL A 189 8.96 -7.86 -10.39
N ARG A 190 10.06 -7.48 -11.05
CA ARG A 190 11.35 -8.21 -10.97
C ARG A 190 11.91 -8.24 -9.55
N GLU A 191 11.89 -7.10 -8.84
CA GLU A 191 12.30 -6.99 -7.43
C GLU A 191 11.52 -7.96 -6.55
N GLN A 192 10.20 -8.06 -6.74
CA GLN A 192 9.37 -9.02 -6.00
C GLN A 192 9.65 -10.46 -6.45
N ALA A 193 9.87 -10.71 -7.75
CA ALA A 193 10.20 -12.04 -8.25
C ALA A 193 11.52 -12.56 -7.66
N VAL A 194 12.53 -11.70 -7.48
CA VAL A 194 13.78 -12.08 -6.80
C VAL A 194 13.50 -12.52 -5.36
N ARG A 195 12.67 -11.80 -4.59
CA ARG A 195 12.26 -12.22 -3.23
C ARG A 195 11.60 -13.59 -3.21
N LEU A 196 10.70 -13.83 -4.17
CA LEU A 196 10.00 -15.10 -4.30
C LEU A 196 10.92 -16.26 -4.72
N CYS A 197 12.17 -15.99 -5.12
CA CYS A 197 13.17 -17.01 -5.42
C CYS A 197 14.01 -17.44 -4.21
N GLU A 198 13.94 -16.71 -3.08
CA GLU A 198 14.87 -16.85 -1.94
C GLU A 198 14.93 -18.28 -1.37
N GLU A 199 13.82 -19.03 -1.38
CA GLU A 199 13.80 -20.36 -0.77
C GLU A 199 14.41 -21.46 -1.66
N ASN A 200 14.26 -21.39 -2.99
CA ASN A 200 14.47 -22.57 -3.85
C ASN A 200 15.04 -22.28 -5.27
N HIS A 201 15.39 -21.03 -5.59
CA HIS A 201 15.67 -20.62 -6.98
C HIS A 201 16.85 -19.65 -7.13
N ALA A 202 17.96 -19.93 -6.47
CA ALA A 202 19.10 -19.03 -6.49
C ALA A 202 19.79 -18.90 -7.86
N ASP A 203 19.74 -19.93 -8.70
CA ASP A 203 20.14 -19.84 -10.11
C ASP A 203 19.41 -18.70 -10.83
N LEU A 204 18.13 -18.50 -10.49
CA LEU A 204 17.31 -17.42 -11.03
C LEU A 204 17.66 -16.06 -10.41
N ILE A 205 18.05 -16.01 -9.14
CA ILE A 205 18.51 -14.78 -8.47
C ILE A 205 19.79 -14.26 -9.12
N VAL A 206 20.78 -15.14 -9.35
CA VAL A 206 22.07 -14.80 -9.98
C VAL A 206 21.87 -14.18 -11.36
N SER A 207 20.84 -14.62 -12.10
CA SER A 207 20.50 -14.07 -13.42
C SER A 207 20.15 -12.57 -13.43
N ARG A 208 19.94 -11.94 -12.26
CA ARG A 208 19.56 -10.53 -12.10
C ARG A 208 20.63 -9.66 -11.41
N ILE A 209 21.87 -10.15 -11.22
CA ILE A 209 22.97 -9.35 -10.63
C ILE A 209 23.22 -8.05 -11.41
N GLU A 210 23.08 -8.10 -12.73
CA GLU A 210 23.28 -6.95 -13.63
C GLU A 210 21.98 -6.25 -14.04
N ASP A 211 20.88 -6.44 -13.31
CA ASP A 211 19.60 -5.80 -13.64
C ASP A 211 19.75 -4.28 -13.78
N GLU A 212 19.11 -3.65 -14.76
CA GLU A 212 19.15 -2.20 -14.99
C GLU A 212 18.78 -1.37 -13.74
N SER A 213 17.87 -1.89 -12.92
CA SER A 213 17.36 -1.22 -11.73
C SER A 213 18.25 -1.50 -10.52
N ILE A 214 18.79 -0.44 -9.93
CA ILE A 214 19.55 -0.53 -8.68
C ILE A 214 18.75 -1.18 -7.54
N ARG A 215 17.41 -1.06 -7.56
CA ARG A 215 16.55 -1.68 -6.56
C ARG A 215 16.49 -3.20 -6.69
N VAL A 216 16.46 -3.70 -7.92
CA VAL A 216 16.53 -5.14 -8.19
C VAL A 216 17.92 -5.65 -7.80
N ARG A 217 18.99 -4.97 -8.22
CA ARG A 217 20.37 -5.34 -7.81
C ARG A 217 20.55 -5.36 -6.29
N ARG A 218 19.98 -4.37 -5.57
CA ARG A 218 19.97 -4.37 -4.10
C ARG A 218 19.25 -5.59 -3.53
N GLN A 219 18.07 -5.92 -4.05
CA GLN A 219 17.34 -7.09 -3.59
C GLN A 219 18.10 -8.38 -3.86
N VAL A 220 18.74 -8.51 -5.03
CA VAL A 220 19.63 -9.63 -5.35
C VAL A 220 20.76 -9.75 -4.33
N ALA A 221 21.43 -8.64 -3.99
CA ALA A 221 22.48 -8.64 -2.97
C ALA A 221 21.97 -9.10 -1.59
N PHE A 222 20.77 -8.65 -1.17
CA PHE A 222 20.16 -9.14 0.08
C PHE A 222 19.80 -10.62 0.01
N SER A 223 19.25 -11.08 -1.11
CA SER A 223 18.81 -12.47 -1.27
C SER A 223 19.99 -13.44 -1.29
N LEU A 224 21.08 -13.07 -1.97
CA LEU A 224 22.31 -13.86 -2.00
C LEU A 224 23.03 -13.86 -0.65
N GLY A 225 22.98 -12.74 0.10
CA GLY A 225 23.61 -12.63 1.41
C GLY A 225 23.00 -13.55 2.49
N GLU A 226 21.73 -13.93 2.35
CA GLU A 226 21.07 -14.89 3.25
C GLU A 226 21.29 -16.35 2.83
N TRP A 227 21.93 -16.58 1.69
CA TRP A 227 22.06 -17.92 1.13
C TRP A 227 23.30 -18.63 1.67
N GLN A 228 23.11 -19.81 2.27
CA GLN A 228 24.17 -20.56 2.95
C GLN A 228 25.04 -21.42 2.00
N ASN A 229 24.86 -21.28 0.68
CA ASN A 229 25.59 -22.05 -0.32
C ASN A 229 26.86 -21.30 -0.74
N THR A 230 27.99 -22.01 -0.87
CA THR A 230 29.31 -21.46 -1.24
C THR A 230 29.35 -20.76 -2.61
N GLU A 231 28.37 -21.00 -3.49
CA GLU A 231 28.24 -20.24 -4.74
C GLU A 231 27.72 -18.79 -4.54
N ALA A 232 27.17 -18.48 -3.37
CA ALA A 232 26.65 -17.16 -3.01
C ALA A 232 27.71 -16.22 -2.41
N GLY A 233 28.85 -16.76 -1.97
CA GLY A 233 29.90 -16.06 -1.22
C GLY A 233 30.21 -16.72 0.12
#